data_AF-U2GQ31-F1
#
_entry.id   AF-U2GQ31-F1
#
_cell.length_a   1.000
_cell.length_b   1.000
_cell.length_c   1.000
_cell.angle_alpha   90.00
_cell.angle_beta   90.00
_cell.angle_gamma   90.00
#
_symmetry.space_group_name_H-M   'P 1'
#
loop_
_entity.id
_entity.type
_entity.pdbx_description
1 polymer ?
#
loop_
_entity_poly.entity_id
_entity_poly.type
_entity_poly.pdbx_seq_one_letter_code
_entity_poly.pdbx_strand_id
1 'polypeptide(L)'
;MSEYLYVPVIKEGAIFLADAHENVNRDGFLKFLRAVDSKEIKEPPQIFLLGDIFDFLTGEGEYTQKFYAEHLRLINKISQKVEFFYFEGNHDFRLSNLFNKTRDFWNKGERLSFEGVKVYDICAQPVKFRTISGEHVQIAHGDIFLPFIDKYALRFLRLRWFLKFMNALDKISDFKISKAILAKLTKKNLHYKISNFKELMSKHLQGFDASIVIEGHYHQGELFDIYDRFYINLPCFACEQSYFVVEYAQQKLNLLKMSLKGH
;
A
#
# COMPACT_ATOMS: atom_id res chain seq x y z
N MET A 1 5.68 -8.21 29.39
CA MET A 1 6.23 -6.91 28.97
C MET A 1 5.68 -6.60 27.60
N SER A 2 4.80 -5.60 27.50
CA SER A 2 3.93 -5.39 26.35
C SER A 2 4.68 -4.85 25.13
N GLU A 3 4.36 -5.35 23.94
CA GLU A 3 4.80 -4.87 22.59
C GLU A 3 4.46 -3.39 22.28
N TYR A 4 4.11 -2.58 23.29
CA TYR A 4 3.61 -1.21 23.19
C TYR A 4 4.66 -0.11 23.35
N LEU A 5 5.96 -0.36 23.18
CA LEU A 5 6.99 0.67 23.44
C LEU A 5 8.06 0.90 22.36
N TYR A 6 7.95 0.29 21.17
CA TYR A 6 8.84 0.64 20.05
C TYR A 6 8.06 1.12 18.83
N VAL A 7 8.05 2.43 18.62
CA VAL A 7 7.56 3.03 17.38
C VAL A 7 8.61 2.77 16.30
N PRO A 8 8.28 2.09 15.17
CA PRO A 8 9.27 1.76 14.16
C PRO A 8 9.88 3.02 13.53
N VAL A 9 11.17 2.93 13.18
CA VAL A 9 11.91 4.03 12.56
C VAL A 9 11.93 3.85 11.04
N ILE A 10 11.72 4.96 10.32
CA ILE A 10 11.89 5.04 8.87
C ILE A 10 13.40 5.15 8.57
N LYS A 11 13.97 4.13 7.94
CA LYS A 11 15.41 4.01 7.69
C LYS A 11 15.83 4.81 6.45
N GLU A 12 17.07 5.31 6.47
CA GLU A 12 17.73 5.89 5.29
C GLU A 12 17.69 4.90 4.11
N GLY A 13 17.33 5.35 2.92
CA GLY A 13 17.19 4.51 1.73
C GLY A 13 15.91 3.69 1.66
N ALA A 14 14.98 3.83 2.61
CA ALA A 14 13.65 3.23 2.52
C ALA A 14 12.90 3.71 1.28
N ILE A 15 12.10 2.83 0.67
CA ILE A 15 11.31 3.15 -0.52
C ILE A 15 9.83 3.31 -0.17
N PHE A 16 9.18 4.33 -0.71
CA PHE A 16 7.75 4.58 -0.63
C PHE A 16 7.10 4.54 -2.02
N LEU A 17 6.03 3.76 -2.17
CA LEU A 17 5.19 3.76 -3.36
C LEU A 17 3.72 3.45 -3.01
N ALA A 18 2.79 3.99 -3.79
CA ALA A 18 1.34 3.80 -3.65
C ALA A 18 0.68 3.78 -5.03
N ASP A 19 -0.58 3.36 -5.06
CA ASP A 19 -1.47 3.56 -6.21
C ASP A 19 -0.87 2.98 -7.51
N ALA A 20 -0.22 1.82 -7.38
CA ALA A 20 0.42 1.14 -8.51
C ALA A 20 -0.59 0.49 -9.45
N HIS A 21 -1.82 0.23 -8.96
CA HIS A 21 -2.97 -0.23 -9.74
C HIS A 21 -2.61 -1.30 -10.78
N GLU A 22 -1.84 -2.29 -10.33
CA GLU A 22 -1.29 -3.34 -11.17
C GLU A 22 -2.41 -4.16 -11.81
N ASN A 23 -2.32 -4.41 -13.12
CA ASN A 23 -3.29 -5.18 -13.89
C ASN A 23 -2.71 -5.71 -15.21
N VAL A 24 -3.55 -6.18 -16.12
CA VAL A 24 -3.09 -6.72 -17.42
C VAL A 24 -2.46 -5.66 -18.36
N ASN A 25 -2.82 -4.39 -18.21
CA ASN A 25 -2.32 -3.26 -19.01
C ASN A 25 -1.22 -2.45 -18.30
N ARG A 26 -1.03 -2.67 -17.00
CA ARG A 26 -0.09 -1.96 -16.12
C ARG A 26 0.70 -3.01 -15.34
N ASP A 27 1.98 -3.16 -15.66
CA ASP A 27 2.91 -4.13 -15.08
C ASP A 27 4.09 -3.44 -14.35
N GLY A 28 3.91 -2.16 -14.00
CA GLY A 28 4.98 -1.34 -13.44
C GLY A 28 5.45 -1.86 -12.09
N PHE A 29 4.53 -2.36 -11.26
CA PHE A 29 4.90 -2.87 -9.94
C PHE A 29 5.68 -4.19 -10.05
N LEU A 30 5.34 -5.05 -11.00
CA LEU A 30 6.09 -6.27 -11.31
C LEU A 30 7.51 -5.94 -11.75
N LYS A 31 7.65 -4.94 -12.64
CA LYS A 31 8.96 -4.46 -13.08
C LYS A 31 9.78 -3.92 -11.91
N PHE A 32 9.16 -3.14 -11.01
CA PHE A 32 9.80 -2.67 -9.79
C PHE A 32 10.28 -3.85 -8.92
N LEU A 33 9.41 -4.82 -8.63
CA LEU A 33 9.77 -5.99 -7.82
C LEU A 33 10.92 -6.79 -8.46
N ARG A 34 10.89 -6.97 -9.79
CA ARG A 34 11.97 -7.65 -10.53
C ARG A 34 13.28 -6.87 -10.48
N ALA A 35 13.24 -5.54 -10.61
CA ALA A 35 14.42 -4.69 -10.53
C ALA A 35 15.06 -4.70 -9.14
N VAL A 36 14.26 -4.78 -8.07
CA VAL A 36 14.77 -4.99 -6.69
C VAL A 36 15.38 -6.40 -6.55
N ASP A 37 14.71 -7.43 -7.06
CA ASP A 37 15.19 -8.82 -6.98
C ASP A 37 16.47 -9.07 -7.81
N SER A 38 16.59 -8.43 -8.97
CA SER A 38 17.78 -8.48 -9.84
C SER A 38 18.92 -7.56 -9.38
N LYS A 39 18.66 -6.70 -8.37
CA LYS A 39 19.57 -5.67 -7.84
C LYS A 39 19.90 -4.53 -8.82
N GLU A 40 19.09 -4.33 -9.85
CA GLU A 40 19.09 -3.10 -10.66
C GLU A 40 18.75 -1.89 -9.79
N ILE A 41 17.76 -2.05 -8.92
CA ILE A 41 17.52 -1.15 -7.79
C ILE A 41 18.32 -1.70 -6.60
N LYS A 42 19.17 -0.85 -6.01
CA LYS A 42 19.90 -1.19 -4.79
C LYS A 42 18.93 -1.67 -3.71
N GLU A 43 19.20 -2.82 -3.10
CA GLU A 43 18.37 -3.44 -2.07
C GLU A 43 18.08 -2.43 -0.93
N PRO A 44 16.82 -1.99 -0.75
CA PRO A 44 16.46 -1.02 0.28
C PRO A 44 16.31 -1.71 1.63
N PRO A 45 16.50 -1.00 2.76
CA PRO A 45 16.26 -1.60 4.07
C PRO A 45 14.76 -1.78 4.35
N GLN A 46 13.90 -0.97 3.73
CA GLN A 46 12.45 -0.97 3.92
C GLN A 46 11.73 -0.65 2.62
N ILE A 47 10.56 -1.27 2.40
CA ILE A 47 9.61 -0.91 1.35
C ILE A 47 8.25 -0.66 2.00
N PHE A 48 7.72 0.54 1.78
CA PHE A 48 6.41 0.98 2.21
C PHE A 48 5.47 0.96 1.01
N LEU A 49 4.45 0.09 1.08
CA LEU A 49 3.39 -0.03 0.08
C LEU A 49 2.12 0.62 0.64
N LEU A 50 1.80 1.84 0.19
CA LEU A 50 0.72 2.67 0.75
C LEU A 50 -0.60 2.46 -0.01
N GLY A 51 -1.08 1.22 -0.06
CA GLY A 51 -2.39 0.84 -0.62
C GLY A 51 -2.51 1.01 -2.14
N ASP A 52 -3.58 0.41 -2.67
CA ASP A 52 -3.95 0.44 -4.10
C ASP A 52 -2.81 0.01 -5.05
N ILE A 53 -2.00 -0.94 -4.58
CA ILE A 53 -0.90 -1.56 -5.33
C ILE A 53 -1.47 -2.43 -6.45
N PHE A 54 -2.55 -3.15 -6.18
CA PHE A 54 -3.26 -3.95 -7.17
C PHE A 54 -4.60 -3.31 -7.50
N ASP A 55 -5.06 -3.43 -8.75
CA ASP A 55 -6.42 -3.00 -9.11
C ASP A 55 -7.48 -3.71 -8.27
N PHE A 56 -7.32 -4.99 -7.97
CA PHE A 56 -8.20 -5.69 -7.06
C PHE A 56 -7.53 -6.91 -6.46
N LEU A 57 -7.28 -6.91 -5.15
CA LEU A 57 -6.75 -8.08 -4.43
C LEU A 57 -7.42 -8.21 -3.07
N THR A 58 -7.96 -9.39 -2.78
CA THR A 58 -8.50 -9.66 -1.43
C THR A 58 -7.93 -10.95 -0.86
N GLY A 59 -7.79 -10.99 0.46
CA GLY A 59 -7.27 -12.16 1.18
C GLY A 59 -8.11 -13.44 1.00
N GLU A 60 -9.37 -13.31 0.61
CA GLU A 60 -10.27 -14.43 0.35
C GLU A 60 -10.52 -14.68 -1.15
N GLY A 61 -10.08 -13.80 -2.05
CA GLY A 61 -10.31 -13.89 -3.50
C GLY A 61 -9.33 -14.82 -4.21
N GLU A 62 -9.78 -16.02 -4.59
CA GLU A 62 -8.91 -17.04 -5.19
C GLU A 62 -8.40 -16.64 -6.58
N TYR A 63 -9.26 -16.06 -7.42
CA TYR A 63 -8.86 -15.67 -8.77
C TYR A 63 -7.76 -14.62 -8.76
N THR A 64 -7.94 -13.54 -7.99
CA THR A 64 -6.98 -12.43 -7.90
C THR A 64 -5.65 -12.87 -7.29
N GLN A 65 -5.68 -13.78 -6.31
CA GLN A 65 -4.45 -14.36 -5.75
C GLN A 65 -3.67 -15.16 -6.79
N LYS A 66 -4.36 -15.96 -7.62
CA LYS A 66 -3.72 -16.68 -8.74
C LYS A 66 -3.22 -15.72 -9.81
N PHE A 67 -3.99 -14.69 -10.14
CA PHE A 67 -3.64 -13.68 -11.14
C PHE A 67 -2.36 -12.92 -10.76
N TYR A 68 -2.21 -12.54 -9.49
CA TYR A 68 -1.01 -11.85 -8.98
C TYR A 68 0.00 -12.78 -8.30
N ALA A 69 -0.02 -14.09 -8.60
CA ALA A 69 0.83 -15.06 -7.91
C ALA A 69 2.32 -14.76 -8.05
N GLU A 70 2.76 -14.23 -9.20
CA GLU A 70 4.15 -13.84 -9.40
C GLU A 70 4.57 -12.68 -8.49
N HIS A 71 3.73 -11.64 -8.40
CA HIS A 71 3.96 -10.49 -7.51
C HIS A 71 4.06 -10.93 -6.06
N LEU A 72 3.11 -11.74 -5.61
CA LEU A 72 3.10 -12.27 -4.24
C LEU A 72 4.37 -13.10 -3.97
N ARG A 73 4.80 -13.95 -4.91
CA ARG A 73 6.05 -14.71 -4.78
C ARG A 73 7.27 -13.80 -4.68
N LEU A 74 7.34 -12.73 -5.47
CA LEU A 74 8.44 -11.76 -5.42
C LEU A 74 8.45 -10.96 -4.12
N ILE A 75 7.29 -10.47 -3.67
CA ILE A 75 7.15 -9.82 -2.36
C ILE A 75 7.66 -10.77 -1.27
N ASN A 76 7.24 -12.04 -1.30
CA ASN A 76 7.70 -13.04 -0.33
C ASN A 76 9.23 -13.17 -0.32
N LYS A 77 9.82 -13.33 -1.51
CA LYS A 77 11.26 -13.51 -1.71
C LYS A 77 12.05 -12.30 -1.21
N ILE A 78 11.64 -11.10 -1.58
CA ILE A 78 12.31 -9.85 -1.18
C ILE A 78 12.14 -9.62 0.32
N SER A 79 10.97 -9.97 0.89
CA SER A 79 10.69 -9.82 2.33
C SER A 79 11.58 -10.67 3.23
N GLN A 80 12.32 -11.64 2.70
CA GLN A 80 13.32 -12.39 3.48
C GLN A 80 14.54 -11.53 3.86
N LYS A 81 14.71 -10.36 3.24
CA LYS A 81 15.85 -9.46 3.44
C LYS A 81 15.45 -8.01 3.68
N VAL A 82 14.30 -7.60 3.14
CA VAL A 82 13.77 -6.23 3.20
C VAL A 82 12.53 -6.21 4.07
N GLU A 83 12.41 -5.23 4.97
CA GLU A 83 11.19 -5.05 5.75
C GLU A 83 10.10 -4.43 4.87
N PHE A 84 8.97 -5.12 4.71
CA PHE A 84 7.79 -4.58 4.05
C PHE A 84 6.80 -4.04 5.08
N PHE A 85 6.33 -2.80 4.87
CA PHE A 85 5.17 -2.25 5.54
C PHE A 85 4.07 -2.03 4.50
N TYR A 86 3.03 -2.86 4.55
CA TYR A 86 1.92 -2.83 3.60
C TYR A 86 0.68 -2.23 4.26
N PHE A 87 0.25 -1.06 3.81
CA PHE A 87 -0.98 -0.42 4.23
C PHE A 87 -2.08 -0.83 3.25
N GLU A 88 -3.17 -1.41 3.73
CA GLU A 88 -4.29 -1.76 2.86
C GLU A 88 -4.92 -0.50 2.26
N GLY A 89 -5.18 -0.51 0.95
CA GLY A 89 -5.98 0.50 0.28
C GLY A 89 -7.45 0.07 0.15
N ASN A 90 -8.21 0.77 -0.69
CA ASN A 90 -9.60 0.41 -1.00
C ASN A 90 -9.72 -0.61 -2.13
N HIS A 91 -8.66 -0.83 -2.90
CA HIS A 91 -8.58 -1.86 -3.94
C HIS A 91 -7.96 -3.18 -3.45
N ASP A 92 -7.09 -3.12 -2.44
CA ASP A 92 -6.34 -4.26 -1.92
C ASP A 92 -6.44 -4.39 -0.38
N PHE A 93 -7.25 -5.36 0.06
CA PHE A 93 -7.66 -5.43 1.47
C PHE A 93 -7.81 -6.85 1.99
N ARG A 94 -7.91 -6.98 3.33
CA ARG A 94 -7.87 -8.28 4.02
C ARG A 94 -6.58 -9.06 3.72
N LEU A 95 -5.50 -8.34 3.43
CA LEU A 95 -4.21 -8.87 3.02
C LEU A 95 -3.48 -9.57 4.16
N SER A 96 -3.86 -9.30 5.42
CA SER A 96 -3.31 -10.00 6.58
C SER A 96 -3.49 -11.53 6.48
N ASN A 97 -4.52 -12.04 5.81
CA ASN A 97 -4.65 -13.49 5.57
C ASN A 97 -3.62 -14.04 4.57
N LEU A 98 -3.09 -13.20 3.67
CA LEU A 98 -2.09 -13.58 2.68
C LEU A 98 -0.69 -13.60 3.29
N PHE A 99 -0.40 -12.60 4.13
CA PHE A 99 0.95 -12.34 4.62
C PHE A 99 1.21 -12.83 6.05
N ASN A 100 0.21 -12.93 6.92
CA ASN A 100 0.43 -13.40 8.30
C ASN A 100 0.38 -14.94 8.39
N LYS A 101 1.41 -15.53 9.03
CA LYS A 101 1.57 -16.98 9.23
C LYS A 101 0.44 -17.68 9.99
N THR A 102 -0.42 -16.97 10.70
CA THR A 102 -1.35 -17.56 11.67
C THR A 102 -2.78 -17.56 11.17
N ARG A 103 -3.12 -18.59 10.38
CA ARG A 103 -4.38 -19.36 10.47
C ARG A 103 -4.55 -20.22 9.24
N ASP A 104 -4.23 -21.50 9.34
CA ASP A 104 -5.10 -22.56 8.82
C ASP A 104 -4.48 -23.89 9.24
N PHE A 105 -5.07 -24.49 10.28
CA PHE A 105 -4.86 -25.88 10.67
C PHE A 105 -5.43 -26.89 9.65
N TRP A 106 -6.00 -26.42 8.53
CA TRP A 106 -6.89 -27.20 7.65
C TRP A 106 -6.66 -27.02 6.13
N ASN A 107 -5.49 -26.57 5.67
CA ASN A 107 -5.19 -26.49 4.23
C ASN A 107 -3.80 -27.11 3.93
N LYS A 108 -3.79 -28.29 3.30
CA LYS A 108 -2.61 -29.07 2.85
C LYS A 108 -2.07 -28.59 1.47
N GLY A 109 -2.04 -27.29 1.22
CA GLY A 109 -1.41 -26.72 0.02
C GLY A 109 -0.06 -26.09 0.37
N GLU A 110 0.89 -26.04 -0.58
CA GLU A 110 2.14 -25.28 -0.44
C GLU A 110 1.82 -23.85 0.04
N ARG A 111 2.27 -23.54 1.26
CA ARG A 111 1.94 -22.29 1.93
C ARG A 111 3.15 -21.36 1.84
N LEU A 112 3.01 -20.26 1.10
CA LEU A 112 4.00 -19.20 1.11
C LEU A 112 4.03 -18.55 2.51
N SER A 113 5.23 -18.34 3.05
CA SER A 113 5.48 -17.83 4.40
C SER A 113 6.13 -16.45 4.33
N PHE A 114 5.36 -15.40 4.59
CA PHE A 114 5.78 -14.01 4.44
C PHE A 114 6.23 -13.40 5.78
N GLU A 115 7.41 -13.81 6.25
CA GLU A 115 7.92 -13.41 7.57
C GLU A 115 8.26 -11.91 7.67
N GLY A 116 8.63 -11.26 6.57
CA GLY A 116 9.05 -9.86 6.55
C GLY A 116 7.99 -8.84 6.12
N VAL A 117 6.73 -9.25 5.93
CA VAL A 117 5.65 -8.34 5.50
C VAL A 117 4.73 -8.02 6.67
N LYS A 118 4.78 -6.77 7.14
CA LYS A 118 3.86 -6.26 8.15
C LYS A 118 2.69 -5.54 7.48
N VAL A 119 1.49 -6.09 7.62
CA VAL A 119 0.26 -5.52 7.06
C VAL A 119 -0.45 -4.65 8.09
N TYR A 120 -0.88 -3.46 7.68
CA TYR A 120 -1.73 -2.54 8.43
C TYR A 120 -3.08 -2.38 7.72
N ASP A 121 -4.11 -2.99 8.28
CA ASP A 121 -5.48 -2.81 7.78
C ASP A 121 -5.99 -1.38 8.01
N ILE A 122 -7.13 -1.05 7.40
CA ILE A 122 -7.73 0.29 7.48
C ILE A 122 -8.02 0.75 8.92
N CYS A 123 -8.26 -0.18 9.85
CA CYS A 123 -8.54 0.15 11.25
C CYS A 123 -7.26 0.42 12.06
N ALA A 124 -6.11 -0.07 11.60
CA ALA A 124 -4.81 0.21 12.19
C ALA A 124 -4.19 1.54 11.70
N GLN A 125 -4.78 2.17 10.68
CA GLN A 125 -4.31 3.41 10.09
C GLN A 125 -4.98 4.64 10.75
N PRO A 126 -4.27 5.76 10.94
CA PRO A 126 -2.88 6.01 10.53
C PRO A 126 -1.87 5.38 11.50
N VAL A 127 -0.81 4.79 10.96
CA VAL A 127 0.21 4.09 11.74
C VAL A 127 1.32 5.06 12.13
N LYS A 128 1.75 4.97 13.39
CA LYS A 128 2.82 5.81 13.94
C LYS A 128 4.20 5.23 13.61
N PHE A 129 5.07 6.08 13.09
CA PHE A 129 6.49 5.86 12.84
C PHE A 129 7.30 7.03 13.40
N ARG A 130 8.63 6.90 13.39
CA ARG A 130 9.55 8.01 13.69
C ARG A 130 10.62 8.15 12.62
N THR A 131 11.11 9.36 12.43
CA THR A 131 12.36 9.60 11.72
C THR A 131 13.56 9.13 12.55
N ILE A 132 14.75 9.07 11.97
CA ILE A 132 15.98 8.81 12.72
C ILE A 132 16.28 9.89 13.78
N SER A 133 15.78 11.11 13.58
CA SER A 133 15.86 12.24 14.52
C SER A 133 14.79 12.19 15.62
N GLY A 134 13.82 11.27 15.52
CA GLY A 134 12.76 11.08 16.49
C GLY A 134 11.46 11.87 16.23
N GLU A 135 11.37 12.60 15.11
CA GLU A 135 10.15 13.28 14.69
C GLU A 135 9.02 12.28 14.45
N HIS A 136 7.80 12.66 14.82
CA HIS A 136 6.64 11.77 14.70
C HIS A 136 6.10 11.79 13.27
N VAL A 137 5.99 10.60 12.68
CA VAL A 137 5.41 10.40 11.35
C VAL A 137 4.12 9.58 11.49
N GLN A 138 3.06 9.99 10.80
CA GLN A 138 1.88 9.16 10.62
C GLN A 138 1.69 8.82 9.15
N ILE A 139 1.44 7.54 8.88
CA ILE A 139 1.34 7.00 7.54
C ILE A 139 -0.02 6.32 7.37
N ALA A 140 -0.70 6.61 6.27
CA ALA A 140 -1.96 5.97 5.88
C ALA A 140 -2.05 5.86 4.35
N HIS A 141 -2.99 5.07 3.85
CA HIS A 141 -3.32 5.09 2.42
C HIS A 141 -4.00 6.40 2.03
N GLY A 142 -5.07 6.80 2.74
CA GLY A 142 -5.74 8.10 2.56
C GLY A 142 -7.27 8.04 2.61
N ASP A 143 -7.85 6.84 2.52
CA ASP A 143 -9.30 6.58 2.55
C ASP A 143 -9.90 6.46 3.96
N ILE A 144 -9.11 6.72 5.01
CA ILE A 144 -9.49 6.51 6.42
C ILE A 144 -10.46 7.57 6.97
N PHE A 145 -10.51 8.75 6.36
CA PHE A 145 -11.36 9.88 6.76
C PHE A 145 -12.52 10.13 5.79
N LEU A 146 -12.93 9.10 5.04
CA LEU A 146 -14.07 9.20 4.13
C LEU A 146 -15.39 9.52 4.86
N PRO A 147 -16.36 10.13 4.14
CA PRO A 147 -17.71 10.36 4.66
C PRO A 147 -18.35 9.09 5.21
N PHE A 148 -19.30 9.28 6.14
CA PHE A 148 -19.93 8.19 6.89
C PHE A 148 -20.41 7.05 5.99
N ILE A 149 -21.18 7.35 4.93
CA ILE A 149 -21.76 6.33 4.04
C ILE A 149 -20.67 5.46 3.38
N ASP A 150 -19.67 6.11 2.78
CA ASP A 150 -18.57 5.43 2.10
C ASP A 150 -17.76 4.57 3.06
N LYS A 151 -17.54 5.07 4.28
CA LYS A 151 -16.86 4.33 5.35
C LYS A 151 -17.58 3.03 5.70
N TYR A 152 -18.92 3.01 5.79
CA TYR A 152 -19.66 1.78 6.07
C TYR A 152 -19.66 0.83 4.87
N ALA A 153 -19.77 1.35 3.65
CA ALA A 153 -19.67 0.53 2.44
C ALA A 153 -18.32 -0.19 2.37
N LEU A 154 -17.21 0.54 2.56
CA LEU A 154 -15.86 -0.04 2.57
C LEU A 154 -15.68 -1.05 3.71
N ARG A 155 -16.20 -0.76 4.90
CA ARG A 155 -16.18 -1.72 6.03
C ARG A 155 -16.94 -3.00 5.72
N PHE A 156 -18.10 -2.89 5.07
CA PHE A 156 -18.89 -4.04 4.67
C PHE A 156 -18.15 -4.93 3.66
N LEU A 157 -17.52 -4.32 2.64
CA LEU A 157 -16.74 -5.04 1.64
C LEU A 157 -15.56 -5.82 2.25
N ARG A 158 -15.02 -5.35 3.38
CA ARG A 158 -13.93 -6.01 4.12
C ARG A 158 -14.40 -7.13 5.05
N LEU A 159 -15.70 -7.42 5.16
CA LEU A 159 -16.20 -8.50 6.03
C LEU A 159 -15.77 -9.88 5.49
N ARG A 160 -15.05 -10.64 6.32
CA ARG A 160 -14.53 -11.98 5.97
C ARG A 160 -15.61 -12.93 5.43
N TRP A 161 -16.77 -12.98 6.07
CA TRP A 161 -17.86 -13.88 5.65
C TRP A 161 -18.44 -13.45 4.31
N PHE A 162 -18.57 -12.14 4.08
CA PHE A 162 -19.05 -11.59 2.80
C PHE A 162 -18.07 -11.93 1.68
N LEU A 163 -16.76 -11.73 1.89
CA LEU A 163 -15.76 -12.08 0.89
C LEU A 163 -15.67 -13.57 0.61
N LYS A 164 -15.79 -14.43 1.63
CA LYS A 164 -15.89 -15.89 1.42
C LYS A 164 -17.10 -16.26 0.59
N PHE A 165 -18.25 -15.66 0.87
CA PHE A 165 -19.47 -15.85 0.09
C PHE A 165 -19.29 -15.38 -1.37
N MET A 166 -18.76 -14.18 -1.57
CA MET A 166 -18.50 -13.64 -2.91
C MET A 166 -17.50 -14.49 -3.69
N ASN A 167 -16.42 -14.97 -3.05
CA ASN A 167 -15.47 -15.88 -3.68
C ASN A 167 -16.11 -17.23 -4.06
N ALA A 168 -17.03 -17.76 -3.25
CA ALA A 168 -17.77 -18.98 -3.59
C ALA A 168 -18.70 -18.76 -4.81
N LEU A 169 -19.44 -17.63 -4.85
CA LEU A 169 -20.23 -17.26 -6.01
C LEU A 169 -19.37 -17.07 -7.26
N ASP A 170 -18.23 -16.43 -7.12
CA ASP A 170 -17.31 -16.18 -8.22
C ASP A 170 -16.79 -17.50 -8.81
N LYS A 171 -16.41 -18.47 -7.96
CA LYS A 171 -16.04 -19.84 -8.37
C LYS A 171 -17.15 -20.55 -9.13
N ILE A 172 -18.39 -20.49 -8.63
CA ILE A 172 -19.56 -21.08 -9.30
C ILE A 172 -19.74 -20.47 -10.70
N SER A 173 -19.38 -19.20 -10.86
CA SER A 173 -19.47 -18.48 -12.13
C SER A 173 -18.24 -18.60 -13.04
N ASP A 174 -17.27 -19.49 -12.75
CA ASP A 174 -15.97 -19.56 -13.43
C ASP A 174 -15.20 -18.22 -13.41
N PHE A 175 -15.19 -17.60 -12.23
CA PHE A 175 -14.50 -16.35 -11.91
C PHE A 175 -14.94 -15.14 -12.75
N LYS A 176 -16.18 -15.13 -13.25
CA LYS A 176 -16.71 -14.03 -14.08
C LYS A 176 -16.81 -12.71 -13.32
N ILE A 177 -17.06 -12.73 -12.01
CA ILE A 177 -17.19 -11.51 -11.19
C ILE A 177 -15.81 -10.85 -11.06
N SER A 178 -14.78 -11.61 -10.66
CA SER A 178 -13.42 -11.06 -10.56
C SER A 178 -12.91 -10.56 -11.91
N LYS A 179 -13.11 -11.33 -12.99
CA LYS A 179 -12.75 -10.92 -14.36
C LYS A 179 -13.45 -9.62 -14.76
N ALA A 180 -14.75 -9.47 -14.45
CA ALA A 180 -15.50 -8.26 -14.76
C ALA A 180 -15.03 -7.04 -13.96
N ILE A 181 -14.72 -7.22 -12.66
CA ILE A 181 -14.15 -6.15 -11.81
C ILE A 181 -12.81 -5.68 -12.41
N LEU A 182 -11.87 -6.59 -12.67
CA LEU A 182 -10.57 -6.24 -13.24
C LEU A 182 -10.71 -5.56 -14.62
N ALA A 183 -11.59 -6.08 -15.50
CA ALA A 183 -11.83 -5.49 -16.82
C ALA A 183 -12.46 -4.09 -16.76
N LYS A 184 -13.21 -3.77 -15.69
CA LYS A 184 -13.73 -2.42 -15.45
C LYS A 184 -12.62 -1.49 -14.96
N LEU A 185 -11.77 -1.97 -14.05
CA LEU A 185 -10.73 -1.17 -13.41
C LEU A 185 -9.57 -0.79 -14.34
N THR A 186 -9.32 -1.59 -15.37
CA THR A 186 -8.36 -1.22 -16.44
C THR A 186 -8.75 0.05 -17.20
N LYS A 187 -10.02 0.47 -17.14
CA LYS A 187 -10.56 1.67 -17.80
C LYS A 187 -10.63 2.89 -16.88
N LYS A 188 -10.27 2.76 -15.59
CA LYS A 188 -10.33 3.86 -14.62
C LYS A 188 -9.30 4.93 -15.01
N ASN A 189 -9.74 6.18 -15.10
CA ASN A 189 -8.81 7.31 -15.23
C ASN A 189 -8.13 7.54 -13.87
N LEU A 190 -6.82 7.31 -13.83
CA LEU A 190 -6.00 7.53 -12.64
C LEU A 190 -5.28 8.88 -12.66
N HIS A 191 -5.20 9.52 -13.82
CA HIS A 191 -4.51 10.79 -14.01
C HIS A 191 -5.50 11.94 -13.88
N TYR A 192 -5.45 12.61 -12.73
CA TYR A 192 -6.26 13.79 -12.44
C TYR A 192 -5.52 14.69 -11.45
N LYS A 193 -5.88 15.98 -11.46
CA LYS A 193 -5.36 16.97 -10.51
C LYS A 193 -6.49 17.57 -9.70
N ILE A 194 -6.25 17.74 -8.40
CA ILE A 194 -7.18 18.38 -7.46
C ILE A 194 -6.75 19.84 -7.36
N SER A 195 -7.52 20.75 -7.96
CA SER A 195 -7.17 22.17 -8.10
C SER A 195 -6.93 22.90 -6.78
N ASN A 196 -7.62 22.51 -5.70
CA ASN A 196 -7.50 23.08 -4.37
C ASN A 196 -6.92 22.08 -3.35
N PHE A 197 -6.00 21.20 -3.78
CA PHE A 197 -5.51 20.09 -2.97
C PHE A 197 -4.96 20.51 -1.60
N LYS A 198 -4.10 21.54 -1.57
CA LYS A 198 -3.53 22.06 -0.32
C LYS A 198 -4.61 22.56 0.66
N GLU A 199 -5.66 23.20 0.15
CA GLU A 199 -6.80 23.65 0.97
C GLU A 199 -7.62 22.46 1.48
N LEU A 200 -7.85 21.45 0.65
CA LEU A 200 -8.53 20.21 1.06
C LEU A 200 -7.76 19.53 2.20
N MET A 201 -6.43 19.42 2.06
CA MET A 201 -5.57 18.81 3.06
C MET A 201 -5.50 19.60 4.36
N SER A 202 -5.69 20.93 4.33
CA SER A 202 -5.73 21.78 5.53
C SER A 202 -6.77 21.32 6.55
N LYS A 203 -7.93 20.83 6.09
CA LYS A 203 -9.01 20.30 6.95
C LYS A 203 -8.78 18.83 7.27
N HIS A 204 -8.35 18.04 6.27
CA HIS A 204 -8.06 16.61 6.41
C HIS A 204 -7.03 16.33 7.50
N LEU A 205 -5.99 17.15 7.60
CA LEU A 205 -4.89 16.97 8.54
C LEU A 205 -5.28 17.13 10.02
N GLN A 206 -6.48 17.63 10.32
CA GLN A 206 -7.03 17.64 11.68
C GLN A 206 -7.23 16.21 12.25
N GLY A 207 -7.34 15.20 11.37
CA GLY A 207 -7.42 13.79 11.77
C GLY A 207 -6.07 13.18 12.21
N PHE A 208 -4.97 13.91 12.09
CA PHE A 208 -3.62 13.43 12.38
C PHE A 208 -3.00 14.14 13.60
N ASP A 209 -2.13 13.42 14.30
CA ASP A 209 -1.36 13.85 15.47
C ASP A 209 0.13 13.54 15.25
N ALA A 210 0.72 14.19 14.23
CA ALA A 210 2.11 14.04 13.81
C ALA A 210 2.60 15.29 13.07
N SER A 211 3.90 15.57 13.18
CA SER A 211 4.56 16.66 12.44
C SER A 211 4.79 16.30 10.97
N ILE A 212 4.87 15.00 10.65
CA ILE A 212 5.00 14.51 9.28
C ILE A 212 3.84 13.56 8.97
N VAL A 213 3.17 13.76 7.84
CA VAL A 213 2.09 12.89 7.36
C VAL A 213 2.38 12.43 5.94
N ILE A 214 2.31 11.11 5.71
CA ILE A 214 2.55 10.48 4.41
C ILE A 214 1.30 9.71 3.99
N GLU A 215 0.72 10.06 2.85
CA GLU A 215 -0.47 9.41 2.28
C GLU A 215 -0.30 9.09 0.78
N GLY A 216 -1.03 8.07 0.29
CA GLY A 216 -1.26 7.79 -1.13
C GLY A 216 -2.63 8.31 -1.58
N HIS A 217 -3.41 7.50 -2.31
CA HIS A 217 -4.84 7.63 -2.63
C HIS A 217 -5.24 8.83 -3.52
N TYR A 218 -4.73 10.02 -3.24
CA TYR A 218 -5.07 11.25 -3.93
C TYR A 218 -4.32 11.44 -5.25
N HIS A 219 -3.26 10.67 -5.52
CA HIS A 219 -2.51 10.67 -6.79
C HIS A 219 -1.83 12.00 -7.16
N GLN A 220 -1.61 12.91 -6.21
CA GLN A 220 -1.15 14.27 -6.53
C GLN A 220 0.37 14.36 -6.64
N GLY A 221 1.14 13.55 -5.90
CA GLY A 221 2.60 13.60 -5.92
C GLY A 221 3.16 14.92 -5.38
N GLU A 222 2.49 15.52 -4.39
CA GLU A 222 2.79 16.85 -3.85
C GLU A 222 3.33 16.78 -2.43
N LEU A 223 4.34 17.59 -2.15
CA LEU A 223 4.99 17.73 -0.85
C LEU A 223 4.92 19.20 -0.45
N PHE A 224 4.37 19.50 0.74
CA PHE A 224 4.26 20.88 1.20
C PHE A 224 4.09 20.99 2.72
N ASP A 225 4.49 22.13 3.25
CA ASP A 225 4.22 22.51 4.64
C ASP A 225 2.84 23.15 4.80
N ILE A 226 2.16 22.79 5.90
CA ILE A 226 0.87 23.35 6.31
C ILE A 226 0.68 23.24 7.84
N TYR A 227 0.39 24.36 8.50
CA TYR A 227 0.18 24.42 9.97
C TYR A 227 1.25 23.67 10.78
N ASP A 228 2.53 23.94 10.48
CA ASP A 228 3.70 23.32 11.11
C ASP A 228 3.84 21.80 10.87
N ARG A 229 3.15 21.28 9.86
CA ARG A 229 3.24 19.87 9.43
C ARG A 229 3.80 19.78 8.02
N PHE A 230 4.69 18.82 7.82
CA PHE A 230 5.16 18.44 6.51
C PHE A 230 4.26 17.32 5.96
N TYR A 231 3.48 17.64 4.94
CA TYR A 231 2.57 16.70 4.29
C TYR A 231 3.17 16.20 2.98
N ILE A 232 3.09 14.88 2.78
CA ILE A 232 3.58 14.17 1.60
C ILE A 232 2.41 13.36 1.04
N ASN A 233 2.00 13.69 -0.18
CA ASN A 233 1.15 12.83 -0.98
C ASN A 233 1.97 12.11 -2.06
N LEU A 234 1.99 10.79 -2.02
CA LEU A 234 2.69 9.99 -3.01
C LEU A 234 2.05 10.13 -4.40
N PRO A 235 2.84 10.09 -5.49
CA PRO A 235 2.30 10.10 -6.85
C PRO A 235 1.61 8.76 -7.15
N CYS A 236 0.73 8.78 -8.14
CA CYS A 236 0.18 7.55 -8.70
C CYS A 236 1.27 6.78 -9.45
N PHE A 237 1.76 5.68 -8.86
CA PHE A 237 2.81 4.87 -9.46
C PHE A 237 2.34 4.29 -10.81
N ALA A 238 1.06 3.94 -10.97
CA ALA A 238 0.52 3.49 -12.25
C ALA A 238 0.70 4.50 -13.39
N CYS A 239 0.65 5.81 -13.09
CA CYS A 239 0.76 6.86 -14.09
C CYS A 239 2.22 7.21 -14.39
N GLU A 240 3.02 7.37 -13.35
CA GLU A 240 4.36 7.96 -13.47
C GLU A 240 5.50 6.94 -13.38
N GLN A 241 5.23 5.75 -12.82
CA GLN A 241 6.24 4.75 -12.43
C GLN A 241 7.35 5.36 -11.57
N SER A 242 6.96 6.28 -10.71
CA SER A 242 7.84 6.99 -9.78
C SER A 242 7.58 6.56 -8.34
N TYR A 243 8.65 6.49 -7.56
CA TYR A 243 8.64 6.15 -6.13
C TYR A 243 9.58 7.10 -5.39
N PHE A 244 9.45 7.17 -4.08
CA PHE A 244 10.37 7.98 -3.28
C PHE A 244 11.38 7.11 -2.54
N VAL A 245 12.61 7.60 -2.45
CA VAL A 245 13.67 7.07 -1.60
C VAL A 245 13.89 8.05 -0.46
N VAL A 246 13.93 7.53 0.76
CA VAL A 246 14.22 8.32 1.96
C VAL A 246 15.68 8.72 1.98
N GLU A 247 15.92 10.02 2.17
CA GLU A 247 17.23 10.58 2.50
C GLU A 247 17.13 11.45 3.75
N TYR A 248 18.17 11.48 4.56
CA TYR A 248 18.26 12.36 5.72
C TYR A 248 19.30 13.46 5.48
N ALA A 249 18.82 14.68 5.22
CA ALA A 249 19.67 15.87 5.12
C ALA A 249 19.62 16.65 6.42
N GLN A 250 20.77 16.85 7.08
CA GLN A 250 20.84 17.54 8.38
C GLN A 250 19.87 16.95 9.42
N GLN A 251 19.71 15.62 9.43
CA GLN A 251 18.79 14.87 10.28
C GLN A 251 17.28 15.11 10.04
N LYS A 252 16.91 15.84 8.98
CA LYS A 252 15.52 16.01 8.54
C LYS A 252 15.17 15.00 7.46
N LEU A 253 13.95 14.48 7.52
CA LEU A 253 13.42 13.59 6.48
C LEU A 253 13.30 14.35 5.16
N ASN A 254 13.95 13.83 4.12
CA ASN A 254 13.79 14.23 2.74
C ASN A 254 13.35 13.02 1.90
N LEU A 255 12.65 13.27 0.80
CA LEU A 255 12.20 12.23 -0.12
C LEU A 255 12.69 12.56 -1.53
N LEU A 256 13.61 11.75 -2.03
CA LEU A 256 14.09 11.84 -3.40
C LEU A 256 13.17 11.06 -4.33
N LYS A 257 12.59 11.74 -5.32
CA LYS A 257 11.73 11.11 -6.32
C LYS A 257 12.60 10.38 -7.35
N MET A 258 12.40 9.07 -7.46
CA MET A 258 13.04 8.20 -8.44
C MET A 258 12.03 7.76 -9.49
N SER A 259 12.50 7.36 -10.66
CA SER A 259 11.68 6.83 -11.75
C SER A 259 12.20 5.48 -12.20
N LEU A 260 11.31 4.51 -12.35
CA LEU A 260 11.65 3.18 -12.86
C LEU A 260 12.11 3.24 -14.34
N LYS A 261 11.72 4.27 -15.09
CA LYS A 261 12.11 4.44 -16.50
C LYS A 261 13.54 4.97 -16.69
N GLY A 262 14.25 5.30 -15.60
CA GLY A 262 15.57 5.92 -15.62
C GLY A 262 16.70 5.07 -15.05
N HIS A 263 16.46 3.78 -14.82
CA HIS A 263 17.44 2.80 -14.35
C HIS A 263 17.71 1.75 -15.42
#